data_AF-A0A813XC42-F1
#
_entry.id   AF-A0A813XC42-F1
#
_cell.length_a   1.000
_cell.length_b   1.000
_cell.length_c   1.000
_cell.angle_alpha   90.00
_cell.angle_beta   90.00
_cell.angle_gamma   90.00
#
_symmetry.space_group_name_H-M   'P 1'
#
loop_
_entity.id
_entity.type
_entity.pdbx_description
1 polymer ?
#
loop_
_entity_poly.entity_id
_entity_poly.type
_entity_poly.pdbx_seq_one_letter_code
_entity_poly.pdbx_strand_id
1 'polypeptide(L)'
;MSVFINRDYLRLLKLFHPLKSSRLNKHSSALSTNLTKKKMRAKLEGDQRNDTLKQLDTSGWKLVDDRDALSKTFLFKDFSQAFGFMTRVALLAEKLDHHPEWFNVYNKVQVTLSTHDLNGLSTYDTQMAQFMDQCASGTKENNK
;
A
#
# COMPACT_ATOMS: atom_id res chain seq x y z
N MET A 1 7.69 -50.71 16.86
CA MET A 1 8.75 -50.01 16.12
C MET A 1 8.76 -48.56 16.58
N SER A 2 9.77 -48.20 17.36
CA SER A 2 9.99 -46.87 17.95
C SER A 2 11.39 -46.43 17.52
N VAL A 3 11.55 -45.20 17.05
CA VAL A 3 12.83 -44.65 16.55
C VAL A 3 13.07 -43.28 17.21
N PHE A 4 13.84 -43.30 18.31
CA PHE A 4 15.01 -42.48 18.67
C PHE A 4 15.52 -41.50 17.58
N ILE A 5 15.93 -40.22 17.73
CA ILE A 5 16.80 -39.48 18.70
C ILE A 5 16.75 -37.97 18.28
N ASN A 6 16.70 -37.00 19.19
CA ASN A 6 17.88 -36.23 19.64
C ASN A 6 17.54 -35.17 20.71
N ARG A 7 18.18 -35.34 21.86
CA ARG A 7 18.03 -34.54 23.08
C ARG A 7 19.45 -34.17 23.49
N ASP A 8 20.01 -33.11 22.92
CA ASP A 8 21.26 -32.51 23.38
C ASP A 8 21.42 -31.09 22.83
N TYR A 9 20.86 -30.10 23.53
CA TYR A 9 21.39 -28.73 23.58
C TYR A 9 20.97 -28.07 24.89
N LEU A 10 21.43 -28.65 26.00
CA LEU A 10 21.41 -27.99 27.31
C LEU A 10 22.83 -27.99 27.89
N ARG A 11 23.60 -26.96 27.52
CA ARG A 11 24.64 -26.36 28.37
C ARG A 11 25.11 -25.04 27.75
N LEU A 12 24.56 -23.94 28.24
CA LEU A 12 25.24 -22.65 28.39
C LEU A 12 24.38 -21.80 29.34
N LEU A 13 24.62 -21.99 30.64
CA LEU A 13 23.98 -21.24 31.71
C LEU A 13 24.76 -19.95 31.97
N LYS A 14 23.99 -18.86 32.09
CA LYS A 14 24.25 -17.62 32.85
C LYS A 14 25.22 -16.62 32.23
N LEU A 15 24.66 -15.50 31.77
CA LEU A 15 24.94 -14.15 32.27
C LEU A 15 23.87 -13.20 31.67
N PHE A 16 23.53 -12.16 32.43
CA PHE A 16 22.64 -11.04 32.15
C PHE A 16 21.30 -10.97 32.90
N HIS A 17 21.28 -9.92 33.73
CA HIS A 17 20.33 -9.38 34.69
C HIS A 17 18.89 -9.15 34.20
N PRO A 18 17.93 -8.93 35.13
CA PRO A 18 16.56 -8.58 34.78
C PRO A 18 16.53 -7.20 34.12
N LEU A 19 16.10 -7.12 32.86
CA LEU A 19 15.68 -5.84 32.31
C LEU A 19 14.34 -5.47 32.94
N LYS A 20 14.37 -4.37 33.71
CA LYS A 20 13.21 -3.64 34.22
C LYS A 20 12.16 -3.52 33.11
N SER A 21 10.93 -3.95 33.41
CA SER A 21 9.74 -3.53 32.67
C SER A 21 9.67 -2.00 32.73
N SER A 22 10.04 -1.31 31.66
CA SER A 22 9.65 0.06 31.42
C SER A 22 8.16 0.09 31.08
N ARG A 23 7.32 0.39 32.08
CA ARG A 23 6.12 1.18 31.79
C ARG A 23 6.59 2.57 31.36
N LEU A 24 5.83 3.24 30.46
CA LEU A 24 6.12 4.49 29.70
C LEU A 24 6.66 4.14 28.30
N ASN A 25 5.98 4.36 27.16
CA ASN A 25 4.99 5.36 26.75
C ASN A 25 3.98 4.74 25.76
N LYS A 26 2.72 4.51 26.18
CA LYS A 26 1.62 4.18 25.23
C LYS A 26 0.83 5.41 24.74
N HIS A 27 1.06 6.59 25.31
CA HIS A 27 0.25 7.78 25.04
C HIS A 27 0.79 8.71 23.94
N SER A 28 2.08 8.68 23.62
CA SER A 28 2.68 9.57 22.60
C SER A 28 2.53 9.02 21.17
N SER A 29 2.55 7.69 21.00
CA SER A 29 2.46 7.06 19.67
C SER A 29 1.07 7.22 19.04
N ALA A 30 0.00 7.16 19.84
CA ALA A 30 -1.38 7.35 19.38
C ALA A 30 -1.64 8.80 18.88
N LEU A 31 -1.05 9.79 19.54
CA LEU A 31 -1.16 11.20 19.13
C LEU A 31 -0.44 11.45 17.80
N SER A 32 0.78 10.92 17.67
CA SER A 32 1.60 11.02 16.44
C SER A 32 0.97 10.27 15.25
N THR A 33 0.41 9.07 15.49
CA THR A 33 -0.31 8.31 14.45
C THR A 33 -1.60 8.99 14.00
N ASN A 34 -2.34 9.63 14.91
CA ASN A 34 -3.53 10.40 14.52
C ASN A 34 -3.19 11.69 13.76
N LEU A 35 -2.14 12.41 14.15
CA LEU A 35 -1.69 13.62 13.44
C LEU A 35 -1.20 13.28 12.02
N THR A 36 -0.47 12.18 11.86
CA THR A 36 -0.01 11.69 10.55
C THR A 36 -1.17 11.20 9.69
N LYS A 37 -2.12 10.44 10.26
CA LYS A 37 -3.35 10.03 9.56
C LYS A 37 -4.18 11.24 9.10
N LYS A 38 -4.34 12.25 9.95
CA LYS A 38 -5.03 13.50 9.63
C LYS A 38 -4.33 14.27 8.50
N LYS A 39 -2.99 14.35 8.54
CA LYS A 39 -2.20 14.99 7.48
C LYS A 39 -2.33 14.27 6.14
N MET A 40 -2.35 12.93 6.14
CA MET A 40 -2.49 12.14 4.92
C MET A 40 -3.89 12.24 4.29
N ARG A 41 -4.92 12.35 5.13
CA ARG A 41 -6.31 12.61 4.71
C ARG A 41 -6.56 14.07 4.34
N ALA A 42 -5.55 14.94 4.29
CA ALA A 42 -5.74 16.28 3.78
C ALA A 42 -5.80 16.25 2.24
N LYS A 43 -6.64 17.12 1.68
CA LYS A 43 -6.73 17.31 0.24
C LYS A 43 -5.38 17.81 -0.31
N LEU A 44 -4.98 17.30 -1.47
CA LEU A 44 -3.78 17.74 -2.16
C LEU A 44 -4.04 19.07 -2.87
N GLU A 45 -3.28 20.09 -2.50
CA GLU A 45 -3.42 21.46 -3.01
C GLU A 45 -2.04 22.10 -3.30
N GLY A 46 -2.06 23.24 -4.00
CA GLY A 46 -0.89 24.07 -4.27
C GLY A 46 0.23 23.37 -5.07
N ASP A 47 1.47 23.78 -4.81
CA ASP A 47 2.65 23.28 -5.51
C ASP A 47 2.85 21.78 -5.32
N GLN A 48 2.57 21.27 -4.11
CA GLN A 48 2.66 19.85 -3.80
C GLN A 48 1.75 19.01 -4.71
N ARG A 49 0.53 19.48 -4.97
CA ARG A 49 -0.39 18.81 -5.90
C ARG A 49 0.21 18.79 -7.32
N ASN A 50 0.66 19.94 -7.80
CA ASN A 50 1.18 20.08 -9.16
C ASN A 50 2.39 19.17 -9.41
N ASP A 51 3.32 19.12 -8.47
CA ASP A 51 4.52 18.28 -8.59
C ASP A 51 4.17 16.79 -8.54
N THR A 52 3.25 16.41 -7.64
CA THR A 52 2.79 15.01 -7.55
C THR A 52 2.06 14.58 -8.81
N LEU A 53 1.20 15.44 -9.36
CA LEU A 53 0.49 15.15 -10.61
C LEU A 53 1.44 15.04 -11.80
N LYS A 54 2.45 15.90 -11.91
CA LYS A 54 3.49 15.76 -12.95
C LYS A 54 4.23 14.43 -12.85
N GLN A 55 4.60 14.01 -11.64
CA GLN A 55 5.26 12.73 -11.44
C GLN A 55 4.36 11.55 -11.85
N LEU A 56 3.09 11.56 -11.43
CA LEU A 56 2.14 10.51 -11.76
C LEU A 56 1.78 10.49 -13.26
N ASP A 57 1.78 11.65 -13.91
CA ASP A 57 1.56 11.79 -15.36
C ASP A 57 2.63 11.05 -16.16
N THR A 58 3.91 11.18 -15.77
CA THR A 58 5.01 10.42 -16.41
C THR A 58 4.89 8.91 -16.21
N SER A 59 4.18 8.48 -15.17
CA SER A 59 3.88 7.08 -14.88
C SER A 59 2.58 6.61 -15.55
N GLY A 60 1.89 7.46 -16.31
CA GLY A 60 0.68 7.11 -17.07
C GLY A 60 -0.64 7.26 -16.31
N TRP A 61 -0.63 7.89 -15.13
CA TRP A 61 -1.86 8.30 -14.45
C TRP A 61 -2.36 9.63 -15.02
N LYS A 62 -3.65 9.75 -15.25
CA LYS A 62 -4.27 10.96 -15.82
C LYS A 62 -5.38 11.47 -14.90
N LEU A 63 -5.58 12.78 -14.86
CA LEU A 63 -6.78 13.34 -14.23
C LEU A 63 -8.02 12.91 -15.00
N VAL A 64 -9.10 12.66 -14.28
CA VAL A 64 -10.42 12.41 -14.86
C VAL A 64 -11.07 13.75 -15.18
N ASP A 65 -11.71 13.85 -16.35
CA ASP A 65 -12.48 15.05 -16.70
C ASP A 65 -13.63 15.24 -15.71
N ASP A 66 -13.89 16.50 -15.32
CA ASP A 66 -14.99 16.89 -14.42
C ASP A 66 -14.97 16.28 -13.00
N ARG A 67 -13.91 15.57 -12.62
CA ARG A 67 -13.76 14.96 -11.29
C ARG A 67 -12.33 15.09 -10.77
N ASP A 68 -12.18 15.50 -9.51
CA ASP A 68 -10.87 15.51 -8.83
C ASP A 68 -10.45 14.07 -8.44
N ALA A 69 -10.04 13.32 -9.46
CA ALA A 69 -9.68 11.91 -9.40
C ALA A 69 -8.56 11.59 -10.40
N LEU A 70 -7.81 10.53 -10.11
CA LEU A 70 -6.79 9.97 -10.99
C LEU A 70 -7.30 8.70 -11.63
N SER A 71 -6.95 8.46 -12.89
CA SER A 71 -7.25 7.22 -13.60
C SER A 71 -6.03 6.64 -14.30
N LYS A 72 -6.00 5.31 -14.37
CA LYS A 72 -5.01 4.56 -15.13
C LYS A 72 -5.55 3.20 -15.52
N THR A 73 -5.15 2.73 -16.71
CA THR A 73 -5.40 1.36 -17.15
C THR A 73 -4.13 0.54 -17.04
N PHE A 74 -4.21 -0.59 -16.32
CA PHE A 74 -3.18 -1.61 -16.26
C PHE A 74 -3.51 -2.75 -17.21
N LEU A 75 -2.50 -3.24 -17.94
CA LEU A 75 -2.60 -4.37 -18.86
C LEU A 75 -1.60 -5.46 -18.45
N PHE A 76 -2.09 -6.69 -18.31
CA PHE A 76 -1.33 -7.85 -17.89
C PHE A 76 -1.28 -8.92 -18.99
N LYS A 77 -0.52 -10.00 -18.81
CA LYS A 77 -0.47 -11.11 -19.78
C LYS A 77 -1.80 -11.87 -19.84
N ASP A 78 -2.40 -12.12 -18.68
CA ASP A 78 -3.60 -12.95 -18.52
C ASP A 78 -4.39 -12.52 -17.28
N PHE A 79 -5.52 -13.18 -17.04
CA PHE A 79 -6.38 -12.91 -15.89
C PHE A 79 -5.70 -13.24 -14.55
N SER A 80 -4.89 -14.30 -14.48
CA SER A 80 -4.22 -14.70 -13.24
C SER A 80 -3.26 -13.62 -12.74
N GLN A 81 -2.48 -13.03 -13.65
CA GLN A 81 -1.61 -11.89 -13.35
C GLN A 81 -2.40 -10.65 -12.93
N ALA A 82 -3.49 -10.32 -13.64
CA ALA A 82 -4.35 -9.19 -13.28
C ALA A 82 -4.96 -9.35 -11.88
N PHE A 83 -5.49 -10.53 -11.57
CA PHE A 83 -6.09 -10.81 -10.28
C PHE A 83 -5.07 -10.89 -9.15
N GLY A 84 -3.83 -11.36 -9.44
CA GLY A 84 -2.72 -11.29 -8.51
C GLY A 84 -2.31 -9.85 -8.15
N PHE A 85 -2.31 -8.95 -9.14
CA PHE A 85 -2.17 -7.51 -8.90
C PHE A 85 -3.31 -6.97 -8.01
N MET A 86 -4.56 -7.27 -8.35
CA MET A 86 -5.73 -6.82 -7.61
C MET A 86 -5.70 -7.31 -6.15
N THR A 87 -5.31 -8.56 -5.92
CA THR A 87 -5.19 -9.13 -4.57
C THR A 87 -4.20 -8.36 -3.70
N ARG A 88 -3.02 -8.02 -4.23
CA ARG A 88 -2.02 -7.22 -3.49
C ARG A 88 -2.55 -5.82 -3.17
N VAL A 89 -3.23 -5.19 -4.11
CA VAL A 89 -3.86 -3.87 -3.93
C VAL A 89 -4.95 -3.92 -2.86
N ALA A 90 -5.80 -4.95 -2.86
CA ALA A 90 -6.87 -5.11 -1.88
C ALA A 90 -6.32 -5.20 -0.44
N LEU A 91 -5.21 -5.91 -0.23
CA LEU A 91 -4.55 -5.98 1.09
C LEU A 91 -4.05 -4.61 1.57
N LEU A 92 -3.53 -3.78 0.67
CA LEU A 92 -3.14 -2.41 1.02
C LEU A 92 -4.35 -1.54 1.28
N ALA A 93 -5.40 -1.65 0.46
CA ALA A 93 -6.63 -0.89 0.58
C ALA A 93 -7.26 -1.06 1.97
N GLU A 94 -7.38 -2.30 2.44
CA GLU A 94 -7.87 -2.62 3.79
C GLU A 94 -6.97 -2.04 4.89
N LYS A 95 -5.64 -2.12 4.71
CA LYS A 95 -4.70 -1.55 5.69
C LYS A 95 -4.80 -0.02 5.78
N LEU A 96 -5.06 0.65 4.66
CA LEU A 96 -5.17 2.10 4.59
C LEU A 96 -6.58 2.61 4.91
N ASP A 97 -7.59 1.74 4.90
CA ASP A 97 -9.00 2.12 4.93
C ASP A 97 -9.33 3.10 3.78
N HIS A 98 -8.81 2.79 2.59
CA HIS A 98 -8.94 3.58 1.37
C HIS A 98 -9.04 2.64 0.16
N HIS A 99 -10.19 2.63 -0.51
CA HIS A 99 -10.49 1.64 -1.54
C HIS A 99 -10.48 2.26 -2.94
N PRO A 100 -9.91 1.56 -3.95
CA PRO A 100 -9.97 2.03 -5.32
C PRO A 100 -11.36 1.77 -5.93
N GLU A 101 -11.74 2.62 -6.89
CA GLU A 101 -12.77 2.28 -7.85
C GLU A 101 -12.08 1.57 -9.03
N TRP A 102 -12.54 0.39 -9.41
CA TRP A 102 -11.94 -0.30 -10.55
C TRP A 102 -12.94 -1.13 -11.35
N PHE A 103 -12.55 -1.40 -12.59
CA PHE A 103 -13.27 -2.27 -13.52
C PHE A 103 -12.27 -3.22 -14.19
N ASN A 104 -12.47 -4.52 -14.01
CA ASN A 104 -11.60 -5.55 -14.57
C ASN A 104 -12.34 -6.35 -15.65
N VAL A 105 -11.66 -6.55 -16.79
CA VAL A 105 -12.07 -7.49 -17.84
C VAL A 105 -10.82 -8.27 -18.26
N TYR A 106 -10.80 -9.56 -17.93
CA TYR A 106 -9.68 -10.45 -18.23
C TYR A 106 -8.34 -9.86 -17.74
N ASN A 107 -7.42 -9.53 -18.65
CA ASN A 107 -6.09 -9.01 -18.35
C ASN A 107 -6.02 -7.47 -18.25
N LYS A 108 -7.15 -6.76 -18.33
CA LYS A 108 -7.23 -5.30 -18.25
C LYS A 108 -7.87 -4.87 -16.94
N VAL A 109 -7.22 -3.98 -16.19
CA VAL A 109 -7.76 -3.37 -14.96
C VAL A 109 -7.76 -1.86 -15.12
N GLN A 110 -8.95 -1.26 -15.19
CA GLN A 110 -9.13 0.19 -15.22
C GLN A 110 -9.35 0.65 -13.79
N VAL A 111 -8.56 1.62 -13.33
CA VAL A 111 -8.57 2.10 -11.95
C VAL A 111 -8.86 3.60 -11.93
N THR A 112 -9.69 4.02 -10.98
CA THR A 112 -9.96 5.40 -10.61
C THR A 112 -9.72 5.57 -9.10
N LEU A 113 -8.99 6.62 -8.73
CA LEU A 113 -8.63 6.94 -7.34
C LEU A 113 -9.12 8.35 -6.99
N SER A 114 -9.84 8.45 -5.88
CA SER A 114 -10.28 9.70 -5.27
C SER A 114 -10.63 9.44 -3.81
N THR A 115 -10.46 10.44 -2.96
CA THR A 115 -10.87 10.38 -1.56
C THR A 115 -12.29 10.93 -1.43
N HIS A 116 -13.26 10.02 -1.25
CA HIS A 116 -14.70 10.33 -1.36
C HIS A 116 -15.18 11.41 -0.38
N ASP A 117 -14.73 11.37 0.88
CA ASP A 117 -15.14 12.33 1.92
C ASP A 117 -14.53 13.73 1.76
N LEU A 118 -13.48 13.86 0.94
CA LEU A 118 -12.85 15.14 0.59
C LEU A 118 -13.32 15.68 -0.76
N ASN A 119 -14.13 14.90 -1.48
CA ASN A 119 -14.50 15.15 -2.86
C ASN A 119 -13.28 15.56 -3.70
N GLY A 120 -12.20 14.77 -3.61
CA GLY A 120 -10.94 15.11 -4.26
C GLY A 120 -9.76 14.21 -3.91
N LEU A 121 -8.59 14.58 -4.47
CA LEU A 121 -7.36 13.81 -4.27
C LEU A 121 -6.72 14.09 -2.91
N SER A 122 -6.24 13.05 -2.26
CA SER A 122 -5.44 13.12 -1.03
C SER A 122 -4.11 12.38 -1.18
N THR A 123 -3.33 12.37 -0.10
CA THR A 123 -2.08 11.59 -0.07
C THR A 123 -2.35 10.08 -0.15
N TYR A 124 -3.54 9.61 0.21
CA TYR A 124 -3.89 8.20 0.08
C TYR A 124 -4.00 7.78 -1.39
N ASP A 125 -4.59 8.62 -2.24
CA ASP A 125 -4.71 8.35 -3.67
C ASP A 125 -3.34 8.23 -4.33
N THR A 126 -2.40 9.11 -3.96
CA THR A 126 -1.05 9.13 -4.53
C THR A 126 -0.20 7.97 -4.04
N GLN A 127 -0.30 7.60 -2.75
CA GLN A 127 0.35 6.40 -2.22
C GLN A 127 -0.19 5.12 -2.87
N MET A 128 -1.51 5.05 -3.07
CA MET A 128 -2.14 3.91 -3.73
C MET A 128 -1.69 3.79 -5.19
N ALA A 129 -1.65 4.90 -5.92
CA ALA A 129 -1.16 4.95 -7.29
C ALA A 129 0.28 4.42 -7.41
N GLN A 130 1.18 4.89 -6.55
CA GLN A 130 2.58 4.45 -6.51
C GLN A 130 2.71 2.96 -6.18
N PHE A 131 1.92 2.46 -5.21
CA PHE A 131 1.93 1.05 -4.86
C PHE A 131 1.40 0.15 -5.99
N MET A 132 0.35 0.59 -6.69
CA MET A 132 -0.16 -0.11 -7.87
C MET A 132 0.92 -0.21 -8.95
N ASP A 133 1.67 0.86 -9.20
CA ASP A 133 2.77 0.86 -10.17
C ASP A 133 3.87 -0.14 -9.80
N GLN A 134 4.22 -0.25 -8.51
CA GLN A 134 5.16 -1.25 -8.00
C GLN A 134 4.62 -2.68 -8.17
N CYS A 135 3.34 -2.91 -7.87
CA CYS A 135 2.70 -4.21 -8.04
C CYS A 135 2.63 -4.63 -9.51
N ALA A 136 2.48 -3.68 -10.43
CA ALA A 136 2.41 -3.94 -11.86
C ALA A 136 3.81 -4.18 -12.48
N SER A 137 4.85 -3.46 -12.02
CA SER A 137 6.22 -3.63 -12.54
C SER A 137 6.81 -5.01 -12.23
N GLY A 138 6.58 -5.53 -11.02
CA GLY A 138 7.03 -6.88 -10.62
C GLY A 138 6.39 -8.03 -11.39
N THR A 139 5.43 -7.75 -12.28
CA THR A 139 4.75 -8.76 -13.11
C THR A 139 5.39 -8.89 -14.51
N LYS A 140 6.27 -7.96 -14.91
CA LYS A 140 6.85 -7.93 -16.27
C LYS A 140 7.98 -8.94 -16.52
N GLU A 141 8.53 -9.62 -15.50
CA GLU A 141 9.77 -10.41 -15.66
C GLU A 141 9.61 -11.88 -16.10
N ASN A 142 8.41 -12.44 -16.18
CA ASN A 142 8.25 -13.90 -16.37
C ASN A 142 7.94 -14.35 -17.81
N ASN A 143 8.43 -13.65 -18.83
CA ASN A 143 8.32 -14.08 -20.23
C ASN A 143 9.70 -14.17 -20.89
N LYS A 144 10.38 -15.30 -20.65
CA LYS A 144 11.37 -15.85 -21.56
C LYS A 144 11.07 -17.33 -21.77
#